data_AF-A0A969Z6T6-F1
#
_entry.id   AF-A0A969Z6T6-F1
#
_cell.length_a   1.000
_cell.length_b   1.000
_cell.length_c   1.000
_cell.angle_alpha   90.00
_cell.angle_beta   90.00
_cell.angle_gamma   90.00
#
_symmetry.space_group_name_H-M   'P 1'
#
loop_
_entity.id
_entity.type
_entity.pdbx_description
1 polymer ?
#
loop_
_entity_poly.entity_id
_entity_poly.type
_entity_poly.pdbx_seq_one_letter_code
_entity_poly.pdbx_strand_id
1 'polypeptide(L)'
;MDFYDKDSFEQDDFDNAHFKIKNKNKSKYKNDDGDNTDKNLIRWHSLWSNECFEVWVLLHFEYLNTPLNRGGYIPKINKYFNEKGLEYTKNIDNLYSTLIENGDVNNAIQFAKKLEKENKNNNPSTGVYQFIEYFKRYLGIE
;
A
#
# COMPACT_ATOMS: atom_id res chain seq x y z
N MET A 1 7.17 9.42 -1.19
CA MET A 1 5.88 8.74 -1.00
C MET A 1 5.59 8.84 0.48
N ASP A 2 4.57 9.59 0.87
CA ASP A 2 4.28 9.83 2.28
C ASP A 2 3.26 8.78 2.73
N PHE A 3 3.64 7.96 3.70
CA PHE A 3 2.82 6.88 4.23
C PHE A 3 2.14 7.36 5.51
N TYR A 4 0.80 7.30 5.54
CA TYR A 4 0.03 7.73 6.69
C TYR A 4 -0.83 6.59 7.21
N ASP A 5 -0.73 6.33 8.51
CA ASP A 5 -1.52 5.33 9.22
C ASP A 5 -2.80 6.00 9.78
N LYS A 6 -3.90 5.26 9.88
CA LYS A 6 -5.16 5.75 10.47
C LYS A 6 -4.95 6.22 11.92
N ASP A 7 -4.04 5.59 12.65
CA ASP A 7 -3.67 5.98 14.01
C ASP A 7 -2.85 7.29 14.08
N SER A 8 -2.50 7.89 12.94
CA SER A 8 -1.80 9.17 12.87
C SER A 8 -2.74 10.38 12.91
N PHE A 9 -4.06 10.18 12.92
CA PHE A 9 -5.06 11.25 12.84
C PHE A 9 -6.32 10.96 13.68
N GLU A 10 -7.01 12.01 14.12
CA GLU A 10 -8.40 11.88 14.59
C GLU A 10 -9.33 11.54 13.40
N GLN A 11 -10.47 10.90 13.66
CA GLN A 11 -11.32 10.27 12.64
C GLN A 11 -11.78 11.20 11.51
N ASP A 12 -11.84 12.51 11.77
CA ASP A 12 -12.21 13.56 10.81
C ASP A 12 -11.04 14.04 9.92
N ASP A 13 -9.79 13.69 10.21
CA ASP A 13 -8.60 14.20 9.53
C ASP A 13 -8.01 13.28 8.45
N PHE A 14 -8.40 12.00 8.43
CA PHE A 14 -7.93 11.05 7.41
C PHE A 14 -8.45 11.42 6.01
N ASP A 15 -9.75 11.72 5.92
CA ASP A 15 -10.36 12.22 4.68
C ASP A 15 -9.72 13.55 4.28
N ASN A 16 -9.43 14.43 5.25
CA ASN A 16 -8.76 15.70 5.01
C ASN A 16 -7.38 15.52 4.35
N ALA A 17 -6.58 14.54 4.77
CA ALA A 17 -5.28 14.25 4.16
C ALA A 17 -5.41 13.83 2.70
N HIS A 18 -6.33 12.91 2.40
CA HIS A 18 -6.62 12.45 1.04
C HIS A 18 -7.09 13.60 0.13
N PHE A 19 -8.03 14.42 0.60
CA PHE A 19 -8.53 15.58 -0.14
C PHE A 19 -7.45 16.64 -0.34
N LYS A 20 -6.63 16.93 0.68
CA LYS A 20 -5.50 17.87 0.58
C LYS A 20 -4.51 17.41 -0.50
N ILE A 21 -4.16 16.13 -0.53
CA ILE A 21 -3.26 15.55 -1.54
C ILE A 21 -3.88 15.64 -2.93
N LYS A 22 -5.15 15.24 -3.11
CA LYS A 22 -5.85 15.36 -4.40
C LYS A 22 -5.92 16.80 -4.89
N ASN A 23 -6.13 17.76 -3.99
CA ASN A 23 -6.20 19.19 -4.34
C ASN A 23 -4.86 19.80 -4.75
N LYS A 24 -3.72 19.10 -4.52
CA LYS A 24 -2.42 19.51 -5.08
C LYS A 24 -2.36 19.29 -6.60
N ASN A 25 -3.07 18.29 -7.13
CA ASN A 25 -3.09 17.94 -8.56
C ASN A 25 -4.06 18.84 -9.33
N LYS A 26 -3.65 20.08 -9.57
CA LYS A 26 -4.48 21.10 -10.22
C LYS A 26 -4.44 20.92 -11.73
N SER A 27 -5.60 20.98 -12.38
CA SER A 27 -5.72 20.88 -13.85
C SER A 27 -4.95 21.95 -14.63
N LYS A 28 -4.59 23.06 -13.97
CA LYS A 28 -3.76 24.13 -14.53
C LYS A 28 -2.33 23.69 -14.84
N TYR A 29 -1.79 22.72 -14.09
CA TYR A 29 -0.41 22.25 -14.27
C TYR A 29 -0.44 20.82 -14.79
N LYS A 30 0.33 20.54 -15.84
CA LYS A 30 0.47 19.21 -16.41
C LYS A 30 1.92 18.83 -16.59
N ASN A 31 2.27 17.60 -16.24
CA ASN A 31 3.58 17.03 -16.56
C ASN A 31 3.62 16.54 -18.02
N ASP A 32 4.77 16.01 -18.42
CA ASP A 32 5.00 15.49 -19.78
C ASP A 32 4.09 14.29 -20.13
N ASP A 33 3.62 13.55 -19.12
CA ASP A 33 2.65 12.45 -19.25
C ASP A 33 1.19 12.95 -19.39
N GLY A 34 0.96 14.27 -19.31
CA GLY A 34 -0.36 14.90 -19.43
C GLY A 34 -1.22 14.87 -18.16
N ASP A 35 -0.65 14.45 -17.04
CA ASP A 35 -1.31 14.32 -15.74
C ASP A 35 -1.44 15.66 -15.01
N ASN A 36 -2.51 15.83 -14.23
CA ASN A 36 -2.65 17.01 -13.37
C ASN A 36 -1.63 16.99 -12.22
N THR A 37 -0.97 18.12 -11.99
CA THR A 37 0.16 18.24 -11.06
C THR A 37 0.06 19.49 -10.18
N ASP A 38 1.01 19.62 -9.25
CA ASP A 38 1.24 20.89 -8.58
C ASP A 38 2.07 21.86 -9.45
N LYS A 39 2.36 23.05 -8.92
CA LYS A 39 3.13 24.09 -9.62
C LYS A 39 4.56 23.66 -10.01
N ASN A 40 5.09 22.62 -9.39
CA ASN A 40 6.43 22.09 -9.64
C ASN A 40 6.40 20.89 -10.59
N LEU A 41 5.27 20.62 -11.25
CA LEU A 41 5.06 19.48 -12.15
C LEU A 41 5.13 18.12 -11.42
N ILE A 42 4.91 18.10 -10.10
CA ILE A 42 4.87 16.88 -9.31
C ILE A 42 3.42 16.38 -9.23
N ARG A 43 3.21 15.12 -9.60
CA ARG A 43 1.95 14.41 -9.41
C ARG A 43 1.91 13.77 -8.02
N TRP A 44 0.86 14.04 -7.26
CA TRP A 44 0.69 13.51 -5.92
C TRP A 44 -0.33 12.37 -5.89
N HIS A 45 -0.01 11.27 -5.22
CA HIS A 45 -0.91 10.14 -5.02
C HIS A 45 -0.99 9.83 -3.52
N SER A 46 -2.21 9.80 -3.00
CA SER A 46 -2.51 9.30 -1.66
C SER A 46 -2.92 7.84 -1.75
N LEU A 47 -2.30 7.00 -0.93
CA LEU A 47 -2.67 5.60 -0.72
C LEU A 47 -3.00 5.40 0.75
N TRP A 48 -3.60 4.25 1.05
CA TRP A 48 -4.06 3.91 2.40
C TRP A 48 -3.86 2.42 2.67
N SER A 49 -3.78 2.05 3.94
CA SER A 49 -3.75 0.65 4.37
C SER A 49 -4.34 0.57 5.78
N ASN A 50 -5.34 -0.30 5.98
CA ASN A 50 -6.11 -0.44 7.20
C ASN A 50 -6.04 -1.89 7.71
N GLU A 51 -5.70 -2.13 8.97
CA GLU A 51 -5.24 -1.14 9.97
C GLU A 51 -3.80 -0.68 9.78
N CYS A 52 -2.97 -1.37 9.00
CA CYS A 52 -1.55 -1.04 8.87
C CYS A 52 -0.98 -1.45 7.50
N PHE A 53 0.25 -1.02 7.20
CA PHE A 53 0.95 -1.39 5.97
C PHE A 53 1.22 -2.89 5.85
N GLU A 54 1.41 -3.58 6.97
CA GLU A 54 1.68 -5.01 7.02
C GLU A 54 0.57 -5.86 6.40
N VAL A 55 -0.65 -5.32 6.24
CA VAL A 55 -1.69 -5.93 5.41
C VAL A 55 -1.13 -6.21 4.01
N TRP A 56 -0.58 -5.20 3.33
CA TRP A 56 -0.01 -5.34 1.99
C TRP A 56 1.12 -6.37 1.94
N VAL A 57 2.01 -6.36 2.94
CA VAL A 57 3.12 -7.32 3.04
C VAL A 57 2.59 -8.75 3.12
N LEU A 58 1.63 -9.01 4.01
CA LEU A 58 1.06 -10.34 4.21
C LEU A 58 0.32 -10.87 2.97
N LEU A 59 -0.32 -9.99 2.18
CA LEU A 59 -1.04 -10.38 0.98
C LEU A 59 -0.15 -11.00 -0.12
N HIS A 60 1.18 -10.85 -0.04
CA HIS A 60 2.09 -11.56 -0.96
C HIS A 60 2.17 -13.06 -0.68
N PHE A 61 1.74 -13.50 0.49
CA PHE A 61 1.88 -14.87 0.96
C PHE A 61 0.53 -15.54 1.24
N GLU A 62 -0.46 -14.78 1.73
CA GLU A 62 -1.76 -15.32 2.11
C GLU A 62 -2.89 -14.31 1.89
N TYR A 63 -4.06 -14.79 1.47
CA TYR A 63 -5.28 -13.99 1.54
C TYR A 63 -5.75 -13.83 3.00
N LEU A 64 -5.80 -12.59 3.48
CA LEU A 64 -6.35 -12.25 4.80
C LEU A 64 -7.74 -11.66 4.62
N ASN A 65 -8.79 -12.24 5.22
CA ASN A 65 -10.15 -11.67 5.22
C ASN A 65 -10.63 -11.18 6.59
N THR A 66 -9.92 -11.54 7.65
CA THR A 66 -10.28 -11.20 9.04
C THR A 66 -9.19 -10.29 9.60
N PRO A 67 -9.55 -9.18 10.29
CA PRO A 67 -8.55 -8.35 10.95
C PRO A 67 -7.70 -9.18 11.91
N LEU A 68 -6.39 -8.95 11.90
CA LEU A 68 -5.54 -9.40 13.00
C LEU A 68 -5.54 -8.32 14.08
N ASN A 69 -5.15 -8.69 15.30
CA ASN A 69 -4.83 -7.70 16.30
C ASN A 69 -3.52 -6.97 15.90
N ARG A 70 -3.31 -5.76 16.44
CA ARG A 70 -2.15 -4.89 16.13
C ARG A 70 -0.79 -5.57 16.29
N GLY A 71 -0.70 -6.61 17.11
CA GLY A 71 0.51 -7.42 17.33
C GLY A 71 0.61 -8.69 16.48
N GLY A 72 -0.40 -9.03 15.68
CA GLY A 72 -0.51 -10.32 14.99
C GLY A 72 0.09 -10.34 13.59
N TYR A 73 0.20 -9.17 12.93
CA TYR A 73 0.72 -9.09 11.56
C TYR A 73 2.19 -9.50 11.45
N ILE A 74 3.08 -8.92 12.26
CA ILE A 74 4.52 -9.21 12.20
C ILE A 74 4.82 -10.69 12.48
N PRO A 75 4.29 -11.33 13.55
CA PRO A 75 4.50 -12.76 13.77
C PRO A 75 4.00 -13.62 12.60
N LYS A 76 2.87 -13.24 11.98
CA LYS A 76 2.33 -13.99 10.84
C LYS A 76 3.19 -13.83 9.58
N ILE A 77 3.71 -12.63 9.30
CA ILE A 77 4.68 -12.39 8.23
C ILE A 77 5.96 -13.19 8.50
N ASN A 78 6.47 -13.16 9.74
CA ASN A 78 7.69 -13.88 10.12
C ASN A 78 7.55 -15.41 10.02
N LYS A 79 6.33 -15.96 10.07
CA LYS A 79 6.13 -17.38 9.74
C LYS A 79 6.60 -17.69 8.31
N TYR A 80 6.28 -16.84 7.34
CA TYR A 80 6.69 -17.02 5.93
C TYR A 80 8.16 -16.64 5.71
N PHE A 81 8.62 -15.55 6.33
CA PHE A 81 10.01 -15.08 6.17
C PHE A 81 11.01 -16.08 6.77
N ASN A 82 10.73 -16.62 7.96
CA ASN A 82 11.64 -17.55 8.62
C ASN A 82 11.82 -18.86 7.81
N GLU A 83 10.79 -19.33 7.10
CA GLU A 83 10.88 -20.48 6.18
C GLU A 83 11.89 -20.23 5.03
N LYS A 84 12.20 -18.96 4.75
CA LYS A 84 13.18 -18.52 3.75
C LYS A 84 14.51 -18.07 4.36
N GLY A 85 14.69 -18.22 5.68
CA GLY A 85 15.86 -17.72 6.39
C GLY A 85 15.93 -16.18 6.48
N LEU A 86 14.78 -15.52 6.38
CA LEU A 86 14.62 -14.07 6.46
C LEU A 86 13.88 -13.68 7.74
N GLU A 87 13.96 -12.40 8.11
CA GLU A 87 13.16 -11.82 9.21
C GLU A 87 12.58 -10.48 8.76
N TYR A 88 11.27 -10.32 8.88
CA TYR A 88 10.59 -9.06 8.66
C TYR A 88 10.72 -8.16 9.89
N THR A 89 11.20 -6.94 9.65
CA THR A 89 11.12 -5.82 10.60
C THR A 89 10.50 -4.63 9.90
N LYS A 90 9.89 -3.71 10.66
CA LYS A 90 9.22 -2.51 10.09
C LYS A 90 10.13 -1.64 9.22
N ASN A 91 11.44 -1.73 9.44
CA ASN A 91 12.45 -0.93 8.74
C ASN A 91 13.36 -1.82 7.88
N ILE A 92 12.86 -2.96 7.41
CA ILE A 92 13.66 -3.85 6.56
C ILE A 92 14.04 -3.13 5.25
N ASP A 93 15.35 -3.06 5.01
CA ASP A 93 15.88 -2.58 3.74
C ASP A 93 15.50 -3.56 2.62
N ASN A 94 15.26 -3.05 1.42
CA ASN A 94 14.91 -3.87 0.25
C ASN A 94 13.63 -4.71 0.40
N LEU A 95 12.64 -4.22 1.18
CA LEU A 95 11.35 -4.89 1.35
C LEU A 95 10.71 -5.27 0.00
N TYR A 96 10.72 -4.33 -0.96
CA TYR A 96 10.13 -4.56 -2.27
C TYR A 96 10.77 -5.75 -3.00
N SER A 97 12.09 -5.77 -3.14
CA SER A 97 12.81 -6.88 -3.77
C SER A 97 12.55 -8.19 -3.04
N THR A 98 12.57 -8.16 -1.70
CA THR A 98 12.29 -9.34 -0.87
C THR A 98 10.90 -9.92 -1.13
N LEU A 99 9.88 -9.07 -1.28
CA LEU A 99 8.51 -9.49 -1.57
C LEU A 99 8.34 -10.07 -2.97
N ILE A 100 9.04 -9.51 -3.97
CA ILE A 100 9.04 -10.03 -5.34
C ILE A 100 9.73 -11.39 -5.42
N GLU A 101 10.83 -11.58 -4.69
CA GLU A 101 11.61 -12.82 -4.72
C GLU A 101 10.96 -13.96 -3.93
N ASN A 102 10.25 -13.65 -2.83
CA ASN A 102 9.77 -14.66 -1.88
C ASN A 102 8.25 -14.81 -1.84
N GLY A 103 7.50 -13.86 -2.39
CA GLY A 103 6.04 -13.88 -2.44
C GLY A 103 5.51 -13.74 -3.86
N ASP A 104 4.23 -13.39 -4.00
CA ASP A 104 3.59 -13.19 -5.28
C ASP A 104 2.85 -11.84 -5.32
N VAL A 105 3.41 -10.89 -6.06
CA VAL A 105 2.85 -9.53 -6.21
C VAL A 105 1.54 -9.53 -6.99
N ASN A 106 1.35 -10.46 -7.94
CA ASN A 106 0.11 -10.54 -8.71
C ASN A 106 -1.02 -11.04 -7.81
N ASN A 107 -0.76 -12.03 -6.94
CA ASN A 107 -1.70 -12.43 -5.91
C ASN A 107 -1.98 -11.31 -4.91
N ALA A 108 -0.94 -10.58 -4.47
CA ALA A 108 -1.12 -9.44 -3.56
C ALA A 108 -2.06 -8.38 -4.15
N ILE A 109 -1.91 -8.04 -5.43
CA ILE A 109 -2.80 -7.12 -6.15
C ILE A 109 -4.24 -7.66 -6.18
N GLN A 110 -4.42 -8.93 -6.55
CA GLN A 110 -5.76 -9.54 -6.63
C GLN A 110 -6.45 -9.57 -5.26
N PHE A 111 -5.70 -9.94 -4.21
CA PHE A 111 -6.19 -9.99 -2.84
C PHE A 111 -6.53 -8.61 -2.30
N ALA A 112 -5.70 -7.59 -2.58
CA ALA A 112 -5.96 -6.22 -2.15
C ALA A 112 -7.24 -5.66 -2.80
N LYS A 113 -7.43 -5.88 -4.10
CA LYS A 113 -8.68 -5.52 -4.82
C LYS A 113 -9.90 -6.22 -4.25
N LYS A 114 -9.75 -7.50 -3.91
CA LYS A 114 -10.83 -8.29 -3.30
C LYS A 114 -11.20 -7.73 -1.93
N LEU A 115 -10.22 -7.45 -1.08
CA LEU A 115 -10.43 -6.83 0.22
C LEU A 115 -11.11 -5.47 0.12
N GLU A 116 -10.68 -4.63 -0.82
CA GLU A 116 -11.26 -3.31 -1.03
C GLU A 116 -12.76 -3.41 -1.36
N LYS A 117 -13.11 -4.35 -2.24
CA LYS A 117 -14.50 -4.61 -2.64
C LYS A 117 -15.34 -5.18 -1.50
N GLU A 118 -14.80 -6.13 -0.73
CA GLU A 118 -15.52 -6.82 0.35
C GLU A 118 -15.71 -5.91 1.57
N ASN A 119 -14.66 -5.19 1.96
CA ASN A 119 -14.64 -4.43 3.21
C ASN A 119 -14.96 -2.94 3.03
N LYS A 120 -15.14 -2.46 1.80
CA LYS A 120 -15.42 -1.04 1.49
C LYS A 120 -14.40 -0.10 2.16
N ASN A 121 -13.12 -0.43 2.02
CA ASN A 121 -11.97 0.24 2.64
C ASN A 121 -11.84 0.11 4.17
N ASN A 122 -12.66 -0.70 4.83
CA ASN A 122 -12.51 -1.00 6.26
C ASN A 122 -11.46 -2.09 6.53
N ASN A 123 -11.09 -2.24 7.80
CA ASN A 123 -10.10 -3.22 8.25
C ASN A 123 -10.58 -4.67 7.99
N PRO A 124 -9.75 -5.55 7.37
CA PRO A 124 -8.48 -5.25 6.71
C PRO A 124 -8.69 -4.84 5.26
N SER A 125 -8.00 -3.79 4.79
CA SER A 125 -7.96 -3.46 3.37
C SER A 125 -6.80 -2.52 3.04
N THR A 126 -6.35 -2.51 1.79
CA THR A 126 -5.20 -1.67 1.38
C THR A 126 -5.34 -1.16 -0.06
N GLY A 127 -4.94 0.09 -0.29
CA GLY A 127 -4.88 0.73 -1.59
C GLY A 127 -3.49 0.69 -2.24
N VAL A 128 -2.49 0.07 -1.60
CA VAL A 128 -1.10 0.04 -2.11
C VAL A 128 -0.99 -0.57 -3.51
N TYR A 129 -1.88 -1.51 -3.84
CA TYR A 129 -1.93 -2.13 -5.17
C TYR A 129 -2.08 -1.08 -6.30
N GLN A 130 -2.75 0.04 -6.06
CA GLN A 130 -2.95 1.09 -7.07
C GLN A 130 -1.61 1.71 -7.52
N PHE A 131 -0.66 1.84 -6.58
CA PHE A 131 0.69 2.30 -6.89
C PHE A 131 1.44 1.26 -7.72
N ILE A 132 1.36 -0.01 -7.32
CA ILE A 132 2.03 -1.08 -8.07
C ILE A 132 1.48 -1.18 -9.49
N GLU A 133 0.16 -1.06 -9.70
CA GLU A 133 -0.43 -1.07 -11.04
C GLU A 133 -0.02 0.14 -11.87
N TYR A 134 0.01 1.33 -11.27
CA TYR A 134 0.45 2.54 -11.95
C TYR A 134 1.93 2.46 -12.36
N PHE A 135 2.78 1.92 -11.48
CA PHE A 135 4.22 1.81 -11.71
C PHE A 135 4.67 0.48 -12.32
N LYS A 136 3.75 -0.45 -12.60
CA LYS A 136 4.02 -1.80 -13.11
C LYS A 136 5.07 -1.81 -14.23
N ARG A 137 4.88 -0.93 -15.23
CA ARG A 137 5.77 -0.80 -16.39
C ARG A 137 7.19 -0.36 -16.05
N TYR A 138 7.34 0.42 -14.98
CA TYR A 138 8.64 0.92 -14.51
C TYR A 138 9.30 -0.06 -13.54
N LEU A 139 8.51 -0.87 -12.86
CA LEU A 139 8.95 -1.83 -11.85
C LEU A 139 9.34 -3.19 -12.44
N GLY A 140 9.14 -3.41 -13.74
CA GLY A 140 9.46 -4.67 -14.40
C GLY A 140 8.57 -5.84 -13.95
N ILE A 141 7.40 -5.55 -13.40
CA ILE A 141 6.37 -6.55 -13.12
C ILE A 141 5.56 -6.71 -14.41
N GLU A 142 5.64 -7.86 -15.10
CA GLU A 142 4.80 -8.15 -16.28
C GLU A 142 3.60 -9.05 -15.95
#